data_AF-A0A0J7KTY5-F1
#
_entry.id   AF-A0A0J7KTY5-F1
#
_cell.length_a   1.000
_cell.length_b   1.000
_cell.length_c   1.000
_cell.angle_alpha   90.00
_cell.angle_beta   90.00
_cell.angle_gamma   90.00
#
_symmetry.space_group_name_H-M   'P 1'
#
loop_
_entity.id
_entity.type
_entity.pdbx_description
1 polymer ?
#
loop_
_entity_poly.entity_id
_entity_poly.type
_entity_poly.pdbx_seq_one_letter_code
_entity_poly.pdbx_strand_id
1 'polypeptide(L)'
;MLKCVLPLLSESLRDYNGLSADLYKPSNYDKLALSLLSPLPNEQDFAINVCTLLSNEGKHTLRLDKYPRLVNILLAHAGVFDSPGTRQLFIEVYSRVRNYSINSFWSDVLDSQDVIDLTNEKTFMKKPPTSLPTFSRRKTLEKEKQSKQQDAAASTTENEEPTALIDIDGILPDCRLDSLASDESLRDQNQNSIKFEEEDKDLFCVGRTLGTQDPYGQRVLQIASILRNLSFTPENTVILGRNRCFLRFVLLCVRARWSNLHQLGFDILGNIANEIILKEAGERITDVVLSCVAMGIESQDRFIVISCLEVLNKISQQDSNEEIVTFGLADNVYELICR
;
A
#
# COMPACT_ATOMS: atom_id res chain seq x y z
N MET A 1 11.11 -2.66 -28.71
CA MET A 1 12.32 -1.81 -28.60
C MET A 1 12.80 -1.31 -29.96
N LEU A 2 11.90 -0.91 -30.87
CA LEU A 2 12.24 -0.55 -32.27
C LEU A 2 11.61 0.78 -32.75
N LYS A 3 11.10 1.63 -31.83
CA LYS A 3 10.54 2.96 -32.17
C LYS A 3 11.52 4.12 -31.95
N CYS A 4 12.75 3.88 -31.48
CA CYS A 4 13.62 4.95 -30.99
C CYS A 4 14.71 5.45 -31.96
N VAL A 5 14.72 5.06 -33.24
CA VAL A 5 15.77 5.50 -34.20
C VAL A 5 15.27 6.59 -35.19
N LEU A 6 14.03 7.07 -35.07
CA LEU A 6 13.38 7.94 -36.06
C LEU A 6 13.27 9.47 -35.79
N PRO A 7 14.02 10.16 -34.89
CA PRO A 7 13.86 11.62 -34.76
C PRO A 7 14.56 12.45 -35.85
N LEU A 8 15.45 11.87 -36.67
CA LEU A 8 16.39 12.64 -37.51
C LEU A 8 15.93 12.89 -38.97
N LEU A 9 14.78 12.36 -39.38
CA LEU A 9 14.27 12.52 -40.75
C LEU A 9 13.14 13.57 -40.80
N SER A 10 13.16 14.44 -41.81
CA SER A 10 12.07 15.38 -42.07
C SER A 10 10.79 14.64 -42.44
N GLU A 11 9.64 15.23 -42.11
CA GLU A 11 8.32 14.65 -42.36
C GLU A 11 8.10 14.31 -43.85
N SER A 12 8.56 15.19 -44.73
CA SER A 12 8.56 14.99 -46.18
C SER A 12 9.34 13.75 -46.65
N LEU A 13 10.46 13.41 -46.00
CA LEU A 13 11.26 12.24 -46.36
C LEU A 13 10.67 10.95 -45.80
N ARG A 14 9.87 11.02 -44.73
CA ARG A 14 9.16 9.85 -44.18
C ARG A 14 7.99 9.46 -45.08
N ASP A 15 7.19 10.43 -45.50
CA ASP A 15 6.07 10.20 -46.41
C ASP A 15 6.54 9.62 -47.75
N TYR A 16 7.63 10.15 -48.29
CA TYR A 16 8.25 9.63 -49.52
C TYR A 16 8.72 8.17 -49.37
N ASN A 17 9.23 7.79 -48.20
CA ASN A 17 9.73 6.44 -47.92
C ASN A 17 8.65 5.50 -47.33
N GLY A 18 7.37 5.92 -47.27
CA GLY A 18 6.30 5.13 -46.66
C GLY A 18 6.46 4.87 -45.15
N LEU A 19 7.27 5.67 -44.46
CA LEU A 19 7.47 5.61 -43.02
C LEU A 19 6.35 6.36 -42.31
N SER A 20 5.94 5.86 -41.13
CA SER A 20 4.90 6.53 -40.34
C SER A 20 5.31 7.96 -39.98
N ALA A 21 4.51 8.93 -40.45
CA ALA A 21 4.63 10.33 -40.07
C ALA A 21 3.97 10.65 -38.72
N ASP A 22 3.24 9.69 -38.13
CA ASP A 22 2.64 9.80 -36.80
C ASP A 22 3.72 9.61 -35.71
N LEU A 23 4.57 10.63 -35.61
CA LEU A 23 5.56 10.72 -34.55
C LEU A 23 4.86 10.91 -33.20
N TYR A 24 5.45 10.30 -32.18
CA TYR A 24 5.08 10.57 -30.79
C TYR A 24 5.15 12.07 -30.49
N LYS A 25 4.01 12.68 -30.16
CA LYS A 25 3.92 14.06 -29.72
C LYS A 25 3.97 14.09 -28.19
N PRO A 26 5.07 14.53 -27.56
CA PRO A 26 5.19 14.51 -26.11
C PRO A 26 4.11 15.39 -25.49
N SER A 27 3.26 14.81 -24.64
CA SER A 27 2.24 15.55 -23.92
C SER A 27 2.86 16.28 -22.72
N ASN A 28 2.14 17.27 -22.18
CA ASN A 28 2.55 17.93 -20.94
C ASN A 28 2.58 16.95 -19.76
N TYR A 29 1.73 15.92 -19.78
CA TYR A 29 1.75 14.85 -18.77
C TYR A 29 3.02 14.00 -18.87
N ASP A 30 3.50 13.71 -20.07
CA ASP A 30 4.74 12.94 -20.26
C ASP A 30 5.95 13.72 -19.77
N LYS A 31 6.01 15.03 -20.05
CA LYS A 31 7.07 15.91 -19.53
C LYS A 31 7.05 15.91 -18.01
N LEU A 32 5.87 16.11 -17.40
CA LEU A 32 5.70 16.11 -15.95
C LEU A 32 6.09 14.76 -15.33
N ALA A 33 5.68 13.65 -15.93
CA ALA A 33 6.02 12.31 -15.46
C ALA A 33 7.54 12.03 -15.55
N LEU A 34 8.19 12.46 -16.63
CA LEU A 34 9.65 12.34 -16.77
C LEU A 34 10.39 13.23 -15.76
N SER A 35 9.89 14.43 -15.47
CA SER A 35 10.45 15.30 -14.43
C SER A 35 10.31 14.67 -13.03
N LEU A 36 9.17 14.03 -12.71
CA LEU A 36 9.00 13.29 -11.45
C LEU A 36 9.91 12.06 -11.34
N LEU A 37 10.10 11.33 -12.45
CA LEU A 37 10.98 10.15 -12.50
C LEU A 37 12.46 10.49 -12.65
N SER A 38 12.80 11.77 -12.82
CA SER A 38 14.17 12.23 -12.96
C SER A 38 15.00 11.87 -11.71
N PRO A 39 16.28 11.48 -11.85
CA PRO A 39 17.16 11.28 -10.71
C PRO A 39 17.57 12.61 -10.04
N LEU A 40 17.26 13.75 -10.66
CA LEU A 40 17.70 15.07 -10.19
C LEU A 40 16.73 15.63 -9.12
N PRO A 41 17.20 15.91 -7.89
CA PRO A 41 16.39 16.44 -6.81
C PRO A 41 15.59 17.69 -7.19
N ASN A 42 16.25 18.65 -7.82
CA ASN A 42 15.63 19.93 -8.18
C ASN A 42 14.50 19.75 -9.20
N GLU A 43 14.63 18.79 -10.12
CA GLU A 43 13.61 18.52 -11.15
C GLU A 43 12.38 17.85 -10.53
N GLN A 44 12.59 16.93 -9.59
CA GLN A 44 11.51 16.33 -8.81
C GLN A 44 10.78 17.38 -7.97
N ASP A 45 11.53 18.29 -7.33
CA ASP A 45 10.95 19.36 -6.50
C ASP A 45 10.09 20.31 -7.35
N PHE A 46 10.64 20.71 -8.49
CA PHE A 46 9.91 21.48 -9.49
C PHE A 46 8.63 20.77 -9.93
N ALA A 47 8.72 19.49 -10.30
CA ALA A 47 7.57 18.73 -10.77
C ALA A 47 6.48 18.55 -9.70
N ILE A 48 6.85 18.30 -8.45
CA ILE A 48 5.90 18.16 -7.34
C ILE A 48 5.24 19.51 -7.02
N ASN A 49 5.98 20.62 -7.12
CA ASN A 49 5.40 21.96 -6.98
C ASN A 49 4.42 22.27 -8.13
N VAL A 50 4.72 21.84 -9.36
CA VAL A 50 3.78 21.92 -10.49
C VAL A 50 2.54 21.06 -10.23
N CYS A 51 2.69 19.84 -9.71
CA CYS A 51 1.54 19.02 -9.31
C CYS A 51 0.70 19.67 -8.21
N THR A 52 1.34 20.33 -7.24
CA THR A 52 0.65 21.09 -6.19
C THR A 52 -0.21 22.19 -6.81
N LEU A 53 0.37 23.02 -7.68
CA LEU A 53 -0.36 24.09 -8.37
C LEU A 53 -1.54 23.55 -9.20
N LEU A 54 -1.31 22.48 -9.97
CA LEU A 54 -2.32 21.91 -10.87
C LEU A 54 -3.32 20.99 -10.15
N SER A 55 -3.13 20.67 -8.87
CA SER A 55 -4.11 19.93 -8.08
C SER A 55 -5.20 20.82 -7.48
N ASN A 56 -4.95 22.12 -7.35
CA ASN A 56 -5.94 23.07 -6.83
C ASN A 56 -7.07 23.29 -7.85
N GLU A 57 -8.24 23.65 -7.33
CA GLU A 57 -9.43 23.91 -8.15
C GLU A 57 -9.19 25.09 -9.12
N GLY A 58 -9.24 24.81 -10.41
CA GLY A 58 -9.02 25.81 -11.45
C GLY A 58 -9.26 25.28 -12.86
N LYS A 59 -9.03 26.12 -13.88
CA LYS A 59 -9.26 25.75 -15.30
C LYS A 59 -8.33 24.67 -15.83
N HIS A 60 -7.24 24.39 -15.11
CA HIS A 60 -6.16 23.50 -15.55
C HIS A 60 -5.84 22.43 -14.50
N THR A 61 -6.86 21.87 -13.85
CA THR A 61 -6.67 20.77 -12.90
C THR A 61 -6.08 19.54 -13.60
N LEU A 62 -5.15 18.84 -12.92
CA LEU A 62 -4.65 17.55 -13.40
C LEU A 62 -5.82 16.58 -13.56
N ARG A 63 -5.98 16.07 -14.78
CA ARG A 63 -6.97 15.03 -15.05
C ARG A 63 -6.29 13.67 -15.10
N LEU A 64 -6.65 12.82 -14.15
CA LEU A 64 -6.09 11.48 -14.03
C LEU A 64 -6.61 10.54 -15.13
N ASP A 65 -7.71 10.88 -15.79
CA ASP A 65 -8.27 10.13 -16.93
C ASP A 65 -7.31 10.07 -18.11
N LYS A 66 -6.58 11.17 -18.34
CA LYS A 66 -5.58 11.27 -19.40
C LYS A 66 -4.29 10.51 -19.06
N TYR A 67 -3.90 10.51 -17.79
CA TYR A 67 -2.64 9.91 -17.37
C TYR A 67 -2.73 9.32 -15.95
N PRO A 68 -3.35 8.13 -15.79
CA PRO A 68 -3.59 7.54 -14.46
C PRO A 68 -2.31 7.08 -13.76
N ARG A 69 -1.23 6.84 -14.53
CA ARG A 69 0.08 6.45 -13.98
C ARG A 69 0.71 7.53 -13.10
N LEU A 70 0.28 8.80 -13.24
CA LEU A 70 0.78 9.90 -12.42
C LEU A 70 0.60 9.62 -10.93
N VAL A 71 -0.51 8.97 -10.55
CA VAL A 71 -0.82 8.59 -9.17
C VAL A 71 0.29 7.71 -8.60
N ASN A 72 0.67 6.63 -9.30
CA ASN A 72 1.69 5.71 -8.81
C ASN A 72 3.07 6.37 -8.71
N ILE A 73 3.39 7.30 -9.61
CA ILE A 73 4.65 8.04 -9.57
C ILE A 73 4.68 8.96 -8.34
N LEU A 74 3.59 9.70 -8.07
CA LEU A 74 3.47 10.53 -6.87
C LEU A 74 3.57 9.68 -5.58
N LEU A 75 2.87 8.54 -5.55
CA LEU A 75 2.92 7.62 -4.40
C LEU A 75 4.30 7.03 -4.15
N ALA A 76 5.10 6.80 -5.20
CA ALA A 76 6.48 6.35 -5.05
C ALA A 76 7.36 7.38 -4.31
N HIS A 77 7.11 8.69 -4.48
CA HIS A 77 7.75 9.75 -3.68
C HIS A 77 7.31 9.75 -2.20
N ALA A 78 6.17 9.12 -1.89
CA ALA A 78 5.68 8.91 -0.53
C ALA A 78 6.01 7.51 0.03
N GLY A 79 6.77 6.70 -0.72
CA GLY A 79 7.23 5.38 -0.27
C GLY A 79 6.21 4.26 -0.37
N VAL A 80 5.13 4.45 -1.14
CA VAL A 80 4.16 3.39 -1.46
C VAL A 80 4.28 3.05 -2.93
N PHE A 81 4.68 1.81 -3.22
CA PHE A 81 5.07 1.40 -4.57
C PHE A 81 4.02 0.51 -5.23
N ASP A 82 3.93 0.61 -6.56
CA ASP A 82 3.07 -0.24 -7.38
C ASP A 82 3.77 -1.55 -7.79
N SER A 83 5.10 -1.50 -7.96
CA SER A 83 5.92 -2.62 -8.39
C SER A 83 7.30 -2.61 -7.72
N PRO A 84 7.98 -3.77 -7.61
CA PRO A 84 9.32 -3.85 -7.02
C PRO A 84 10.37 -3.03 -7.80
N GLY A 85 10.21 -2.87 -9.11
CA GLY A 85 11.11 -2.07 -9.94
C GLY A 85 11.03 -0.58 -9.58
N THR A 86 9.81 -0.05 -9.40
CA THR A 86 9.59 1.33 -8.93
C THR A 86 10.19 1.53 -7.54
N ARG A 87 10.01 0.57 -6.62
CA ARG A 87 10.63 0.60 -5.28
C ARG A 87 12.13 0.74 -5.37
N GLN A 88 12.80 -0.11 -6.16
CA GLN A 88 14.25 -0.10 -6.28
C GLN A 88 14.77 1.24 -6.79
N LEU A 89 14.15 1.79 -7.84
CA LEU A 89 14.50 3.09 -8.41
C LEU A 89 14.44 4.21 -7.36
N PHE A 90 13.32 4.31 -6.65
CA PHE A 90 13.10 5.41 -5.70
C PHE A 90 13.93 5.27 -4.43
N ILE A 91 14.15 4.05 -3.93
CA ILE A 91 15.06 3.81 -2.81
C ILE A 91 16.47 4.26 -3.19
N GLU A 92 16.94 3.91 -4.40
CA GLU A 92 18.27 4.31 -4.87
C GLU A 92 18.39 5.83 -4.97
N VAL A 93 17.43 6.50 -5.62
CA VAL A 93 17.44 7.96 -5.80
C VAL A 93 17.39 8.70 -4.46
N TYR A 94 16.50 8.32 -3.55
CA TYR A 94 16.40 9.00 -2.25
C TYR A 94 17.57 8.70 -1.33
N SER A 95 18.05 7.46 -1.29
CA SER A 95 19.16 7.09 -0.41
C SER A 95 20.49 7.67 -0.89
N ARG A 96 20.77 7.63 -2.20
CA ARG A 96 22.06 8.07 -2.75
C ARG A 96 22.13 9.57 -3.04
N VAL A 97 21.02 10.17 -3.45
CA VAL A 97 21.03 11.56 -3.95
C VAL A 97 20.48 12.54 -2.91
N ARG A 98 19.41 12.16 -2.18
CA ARG A 98 18.78 13.02 -1.16
C ARG A 98 19.35 12.81 0.25
N ASN A 99 20.06 11.70 0.49
CA ASN A 99 20.57 11.27 1.80
C ASN A 99 19.48 11.06 2.87
N TYR A 100 18.27 10.64 2.46
CA TYR A 100 17.19 10.28 3.39
C TYR A 100 16.65 8.88 3.06
N SER A 101 16.34 8.09 4.09
CA SER A 101 15.76 6.75 3.94
C SER A 101 14.24 6.82 3.81
N ILE A 102 13.69 6.28 2.71
CA ILE A 102 12.24 6.11 2.54
C ILE A 102 11.67 5.07 3.52
N ASN A 103 12.44 4.01 3.79
CA ASN A 103 11.92 2.78 4.39
C ASN A 103 11.47 2.91 5.86
N SER A 104 12.07 3.81 6.64
CA SER A 104 11.74 3.93 8.07
C SER A 104 10.47 4.75 8.31
N PHE A 105 10.10 5.62 7.37
CA PHE A 105 9.06 6.62 7.63
C PHE A 105 7.75 5.99 8.12
N TRP A 106 7.20 5.02 7.37
CA TRP A 106 5.93 4.40 7.73
C TRP A 106 6.02 3.59 9.03
N SER A 107 7.12 2.87 9.29
CA SER A 107 7.28 2.16 10.57
C SER A 107 7.33 3.12 11.76
N ASP A 108 7.88 4.32 11.58
CA ASP A 108 8.08 5.31 12.64
C ASP A 108 6.81 6.14 12.95
N VAL A 109 5.86 6.23 12.01
CA VAL A 109 4.70 7.14 12.12
C VAL A 109 3.35 6.44 12.30
N LEU A 110 3.27 5.14 12.06
CA LEU A 110 2.01 4.39 12.21
C LEU A 110 1.69 4.16 13.69
N ASP A 111 0.42 4.27 14.04
CA ASP A 111 -0.07 3.99 15.39
C ASP A 111 -0.04 2.50 15.76
N SER A 112 -0.22 1.63 14.77
CA SER A 112 -0.13 0.18 14.88
C SER A 112 0.61 -0.41 13.69
N GLN A 113 1.42 -1.44 13.97
CA GLN A 113 2.23 -2.12 12.96
C GLN A 113 1.45 -3.15 12.15
N ASP A 114 0.18 -3.39 12.48
CA ASP A 114 -0.67 -4.32 11.73
C ASP A 114 -0.81 -3.90 10.26
N VAL A 115 -0.83 -2.60 9.95
CA VAL A 115 -0.98 -2.06 8.59
C VAL A 115 0.35 -1.79 7.85
N ILE A 116 1.51 -2.08 8.46
CA ILE A 116 2.81 -1.84 7.80
C ILE A 116 2.96 -2.64 6.51
N ASP A 117 2.26 -3.78 6.42
CA ASP A 117 2.25 -4.65 5.25
C ASP A 117 1.67 -3.98 4.00
N LEU A 118 0.85 -2.93 4.15
CA LEU A 118 0.32 -2.13 3.04
C LEU A 118 1.43 -1.43 2.23
N THR A 119 2.58 -1.19 2.84
CA THR A 119 3.76 -0.65 2.14
C THR A 119 4.38 -1.67 1.17
N ASN A 120 4.14 -2.96 1.37
CA ASN A 120 4.75 -4.05 0.60
C ASN A 120 3.92 -4.41 -0.63
N GLU A 121 4.36 -3.96 -1.80
CA GLU A 121 3.70 -4.18 -3.08
C GLU A 121 3.56 -5.66 -3.47
N LYS A 122 4.45 -6.53 -2.99
CA LYS A 122 4.46 -7.96 -3.35
C LYS A 122 3.21 -8.68 -2.86
N THR A 123 2.63 -8.23 -1.75
CA THR A 123 1.40 -8.79 -1.18
C THR A 123 0.19 -8.56 -2.09
N PHE A 124 0.23 -7.50 -2.91
CA PHE A 124 -0.90 -7.05 -3.74
C PHE A 124 -0.73 -7.35 -5.23
N MET A 125 0.44 -7.82 -5.65
CA MET A 125 0.74 -8.23 -7.03
C MET A 125 0.26 -9.65 -7.36
N LYS A 126 -0.12 -10.47 -6.36
CA LYS A 126 -0.61 -11.83 -6.60
C LYS A 126 -1.91 -11.77 -7.41
N LYS A 127 -1.88 -12.27 -8.65
CA LYS A 127 -3.12 -12.58 -9.40
C LYS A 127 -3.94 -13.57 -8.56
N PRO A 128 -5.28 -13.46 -8.57
CA PRO A 128 -6.11 -14.53 -8.01
C PRO A 128 -5.71 -15.85 -8.70
N PRO A 129 -5.55 -16.94 -7.93
CA PRO A 129 -5.24 -18.24 -8.53
C PRO A 129 -6.33 -18.54 -9.57
N THR A 130 -5.90 -18.71 -10.82
CA THR A 130 -6.77 -19.16 -11.91
C THR A 130 -6.99 -20.66 -11.73
N SER A 131 -7.71 -21.03 -10.67
CA SER A 131 -8.24 -22.37 -10.47
C SER A 131 -9.45 -22.23 -9.58
N LEU A 132 -10.63 -22.25 -10.19
CA LEU A 132 -11.88 -22.49 -9.48
C LEU A 132 -11.75 -23.83 -8.75
N PRO A 133 -11.85 -23.91 -7.41
CA PRO A 133 -12.20 -25.16 -6.79
C PRO A 133 -13.66 -25.40 -7.16
N THR A 134 -13.88 -26.29 -8.14
CA THR A 134 -15.22 -26.77 -8.48
C THR A 134 -15.87 -27.28 -7.19
N PHE A 135 -16.89 -26.55 -6.74
CA PHE A 135 -17.77 -26.93 -5.64
C PHE A 135 -18.41 -28.29 -5.94
N SER A 136 -17.75 -29.39 -5.57
CA SER A 136 -18.39 -30.70 -5.51
C SER A 136 -19.09 -30.83 -4.18
N ARG A 137 -20.29 -30.24 -4.11
CA ARG A 137 -21.29 -30.46 -3.05
C ARG A 137 -21.88 -31.87 -3.19
N ARG A 138 -21.05 -32.91 -3.07
CA ARG A 138 -21.45 -34.32 -2.91
C ARG A 138 -20.33 -35.09 -2.20
N LYS A 139 -20.20 -34.87 -0.89
CA LYS A 139 -19.75 -35.90 0.06
C LYS A 139 -20.08 -35.51 1.50
N THR A 140 -21.33 -35.11 1.74
CA THR A 140 -21.94 -35.20 3.07
C THR A 140 -22.81 -36.45 3.05
N LEU A 141 -22.23 -37.65 3.24
CA LEU A 141 -22.91 -38.90 3.64
C LEU A 141 -22.01 -40.15 3.63
N GLU A 142 -20.76 -40.09 4.10
CA GLU A 142 -20.00 -41.34 4.41
C GLU A 142 -19.16 -41.26 5.71
N LYS A 143 -19.26 -40.18 6.50
CA LYS A 143 -18.46 -40.00 7.73
C LYS A 143 -19.29 -40.02 9.03
N GLU A 144 -20.45 -40.68 9.00
CA GLU A 144 -21.29 -40.96 10.18
C GLU A 144 -21.48 -42.47 10.45
N LYS A 145 -20.62 -43.34 9.89
CA LYS A 145 -20.72 -44.80 10.10
C LYS A 145 -19.48 -45.51 10.62
N GLN A 146 -18.48 -44.79 11.16
CA GLN A 146 -17.25 -45.45 11.66
C GLN A 146 -16.72 -44.92 13.01
N SER A 147 -17.54 -44.27 13.85
CA SER A 147 -17.13 -43.81 15.18
C SER A 147 -17.89 -44.44 16.35
N LYS A 148 -18.47 -45.63 16.18
CA LYS A 148 -18.91 -46.50 17.28
C LYS A 148 -18.63 -47.97 16.92
N GLN A 149 -17.96 -48.69 17.83
CA GLN A 149 -17.26 -49.99 17.69
C GLN A 149 -15.82 -49.79 17.19
N GLN A 150 -14.75 -50.04 17.94
CA GLN A 150 -14.52 -50.87 19.12
C GLN A 150 -13.39 -50.27 19.95
N ASP A 151 -13.68 -49.99 21.22
CA ASP A 151 -12.72 -50.25 22.29
C ASP A 151 -12.67 -51.77 22.56
N ALA A 152 -11.50 -52.24 23.00
CA ALA A 152 -11.16 -53.54 23.57
C ALA A 152 -10.89 -54.72 22.60
N ALA A 153 -9.61 -55.07 22.43
CA ALA A 153 -8.99 -56.23 23.09
C ALA A 153 -7.55 -56.48 22.56
N ALA A 154 -6.65 -56.76 23.49
CA ALA A 154 -5.24 -57.03 23.29
C ALA A 154 -4.95 -58.43 22.69
N SER A 155 -3.81 -58.59 21.98
CA SER A 155 -2.65 -59.41 22.40
C SER A 155 -1.78 -59.97 21.25
N THR A 156 -0.45 -59.84 21.47
CA THR A 156 0.68 -60.77 21.21
C THR A 156 1.39 -60.91 19.83
N THR A 157 2.73 -60.78 19.94
CA THR A 157 3.89 -61.44 19.23
C THR A 157 4.07 -61.18 17.73
N GLU A 158 5.26 -61.02 17.11
CA GLU A 158 6.71 -61.07 17.45
C GLU A 158 7.52 -60.54 16.22
N ASN A 159 8.73 -60.03 16.47
CA ASN A 159 9.98 -60.07 15.67
C ASN A 159 10.06 -59.56 14.19
N GLU A 160 10.91 -58.53 13.96
CA GLU A 160 12.25 -58.58 13.31
C GLU A 160 12.65 -57.23 12.65
N GLU A 161 13.85 -56.74 12.98
CA GLU A 161 14.65 -55.68 12.33
C GLU A 161 15.72 -56.35 11.41
N PRO A 162 16.66 -55.66 10.72
CA PRO A 162 16.73 -54.30 10.15
C PRO A 162 17.37 -54.29 8.73
N THR A 163 17.38 -53.17 7.99
CA THR A 163 18.50 -52.88 7.04
C THR A 163 18.66 -51.38 6.76
N ALA A 164 19.81 -50.84 7.15
CA ALA A 164 20.34 -49.52 6.77
C ALA A 164 21.24 -49.64 5.51
N LEU A 165 21.81 -48.50 5.06
CA LEU A 165 22.91 -48.27 4.06
C LEU A 165 22.40 -47.67 2.70
N ILE A 166 22.91 -46.58 2.09
CA ILE A 166 24.11 -45.69 2.22
C ILE A 166 23.84 -44.33 1.51
N ASP A 167 24.46 -43.26 2.02
CA ASP A 167 24.83 -41.99 1.37
C ASP A 167 25.52 -42.11 -0.01
N ILE A 168 25.30 -41.14 -0.91
CA ILE A 168 26.38 -40.51 -1.71
C ILE A 168 26.10 -39.00 -1.88
N ASP A 169 27.13 -38.26 -1.49
CA ASP A 169 27.34 -36.81 -1.46
C ASP A 169 27.51 -36.16 -2.85
N GLY A 170 27.22 -34.86 -2.94
CA GLY A 170 27.20 -34.06 -4.17
C GLY A 170 27.36 -32.56 -3.88
N ILE A 171 28.59 -32.20 -3.49
CA ILE A 171 29.16 -30.88 -3.16
C ILE A 171 28.79 -29.74 -4.14
N LEU A 172 28.39 -28.58 -3.60
CA LEU A 172 28.45 -27.26 -4.23
C LEU A 172 28.89 -26.20 -3.18
N PRO A 173 29.83 -25.28 -3.48
CA PRO A 173 30.61 -24.58 -2.45
C PRO A 173 29.94 -23.34 -1.84
N ASP A 174 30.16 -23.19 -0.53
CA ASP A 174 29.76 -22.12 0.39
C ASP A 174 30.72 -20.92 0.26
N CYS A 175 30.22 -19.75 -0.15
CA CYS A 175 30.94 -18.47 -0.05
C CYS A 175 30.31 -17.65 1.08
N ARG A 176 30.83 -17.84 2.29
CA ARG A 176 30.57 -17.00 3.46
C ARG A 176 31.21 -15.62 3.25
N LEU A 177 30.42 -14.56 3.41
CA LEU A 177 30.92 -13.20 3.53
C LEU A 177 30.43 -12.62 4.86
N ASP A 178 31.43 -12.22 5.65
CA ASP A 178 31.36 -11.80 7.04
C ASP A 178 30.46 -10.59 7.29
N SER A 179 29.64 -10.70 8.34
CA SER A 179 29.00 -9.57 9.01
C SER A 179 30.07 -8.71 9.67
N LEU A 180 30.34 -7.53 9.09
CA LEU A 180 31.11 -6.49 9.76
C LEU A 180 30.29 -5.95 10.93
N ALA A 181 30.83 -6.16 12.12
CA ALA A 181 30.36 -5.60 13.37
C ALA A 181 30.37 -4.06 13.29
N SER A 182 29.20 -3.45 13.43
CA SER A 182 29.07 -2.04 13.76
C SER A 182 29.46 -1.85 15.23
N ASP A 183 30.45 -0.98 15.42
CA ASP A 183 31.04 -0.53 16.67
C ASP A 183 29.98 -0.02 17.68
N GLU A 184 29.57 -0.88 18.62
CA GLU A 184 28.87 -0.47 19.85
C GLU A 184 29.90 0.02 20.87
N SER A 185 30.20 1.32 20.87
CA SER A 185 31.01 1.90 21.95
C SER A 185 30.57 3.31 22.37
N LEU A 186 29.28 3.48 22.67
CA LEU A 186 28.80 4.48 23.64
C LEU A 186 27.58 3.93 24.39
N ARG A 187 27.82 3.08 25.40
CA ARG A 187 26.78 2.65 26.34
C ARG A 187 26.64 3.70 27.44
N ASP A 188 25.59 4.51 27.37
CA ASP A 188 25.11 5.27 28.51
C ASP A 188 24.57 4.29 29.57
N GLN A 189 25.27 4.20 30.69
CA GLN A 189 24.87 3.43 31.87
C GLN A 189 23.79 4.18 32.65
N ASN A 190 22.56 4.21 32.15
CA ASN A 190 21.42 4.67 32.96
C ASN A 190 20.32 3.60 32.98
N GLN A 191 20.33 2.78 34.03
CA GLN A 191 19.36 1.70 34.29
C GLN A 191 18.03 2.23 34.86
N ASN A 192 17.45 3.24 34.23
CA ASN A 192 16.06 3.65 34.44
C ASN A 192 15.34 3.64 33.09
N SER A 193 15.11 2.45 32.53
CA SER A 193 14.26 2.32 31.35
C SER A 193 12.81 2.54 31.77
N ILE A 194 12.36 3.78 31.73
CA ILE A 194 10.94 4.13 31.81
C ILE A 194 10.24 3.36 30.68
N LYS A 195 9.36 2.42 31.04
CA LYS A 195 8.49 1.75 30.06
C LYS A 195 7.33 2.70 29.80
N PHE A 196 7.31 3.30 28.62
CA PHE A 196 6.19 4.11 28.16
C PHE A 196 5.01 3.20 27.79
N GLU A 197 3.82 3.53 28.29
CA GLU A 197 2.58 2.94 27.81
C GLU A 197 2.18 3.55 26.45
N GLU A 198 1.18 2.99 25.74
CA GLU A 198 0.80 3.52 24.42
C GLU A 198 0.26 4.96 24.50
N GLU A 199 -0.38 5.31 25.60
CA GLU A 199 -0.91 6.65 25.91
C GLU A 199 0.23 7.66 26.14
N ASP A 200 1.36 7.21 26.67
CA ASP A 200 2.55 8.02 26.92
C ASP A 200 3.25 8.43 25.62
N LYS A 201 3.12 7.63 24.55
CA LYS A 201 3.75 7.94 23.25
C LYS A 201 3.21 9.23 22.65
N ASP A 202 1.91 9.47 22.81
CA ASP A 202 1.25 10.69 22.35
C ASP A 202 1.53 11.87 23.29
N LEU A 203 1.68 11.61 24.60
CA LEU A 203 1.99 12.62 25.60
C LEU A 203 3.44 13.12 25.52
N PHE A 204 4.41 12.24 25.23
CA PHE A 204 5.85 12.56 25.18
C PHE A 204 6.41 12.67 23.76
N CYS A 205 5.56 12.65 22.71
CA CYS A 205 5.97 12.70 21.31
C CYS A 205 7.03 11.64 20.95
N VAL A 206 6.87 10.41 21.48
CA VAL A 206 7.83 9.32 21.31
C VAL A 206 7.64 8.69 19.94
N GLY A 207 8.31 9.25 18.94
CA GLY A 207 8.22 8.81 17.54
C GLY A 207 9.20 9.58 16.66
N ARG A 208 8.89 9.72 15.37
CA ARG A 208 9.71 10.52 14.44
C ARG A 208 9.70 12.01 14.81
N THR A 209 10.71 12.45 15.56
CA THR A 209 10.74 13.74 16.27
C THR A 209 11.12 14.96 15.45
N LEU A 210 11.58 14.78 14.21
CA LEU A 210 12.03 15.90 13.38
C LEU A 210 10.88 16.86 13.00
N GLY A 211 9.62 16.44 13.09
CA GLY A 211 8.46 17.32 12.83
C GLY A 211 8.58 18.06 11.49
N THR A 212 8.49 19.39 11.51
CA THR A 212 8.65 20.22 10.30
C THR A 212 10.06 20.21 9.70
N GLN A 213 11.06 19.79 10.48
CA GLN A 213 12.45 19.62 10.04
C GLN A 213 12.69 18.25 9.39
N ASP A 214 11.66 17.40 9.25
CA ASP A 214 11.75 16.15 8.50
C ASP A 214 11.51 16.37 7.01
N PRO A 215 12.55 16.47 6.17
CA PRO A 215 12.39 16.75 4.74
C PRO A 215 11.61 15.64 4.01
N TYR A 216 11.70 14.40 4.49
CA TYR A 216 10.98 13.28 3.89
C TYR A 216 9.52 13.25 4.36
N GLY A 217 9.23 13.49 5.64
CA GLY A 217 7.87 13.66 6.12
C GLY A 217 7.14 14.80 5.42
N GLN A 218 7.81 15.95 5.22
CA GLN A 218 7.26 17.06 4.44
C GLN A 218 6.95 16.67 2.99
N ARG A 219 7.80 15.83 2.37
CA ARG A 219 7.52 15.26 1.05
C ARG A 219 6.23 14.44 1.06
N VAL A 220 6.10 13.51 2.00
CA VAL A 220 4.91 12.65 2.11
C VAL A 220 3.66 13.51 2.30
N LEU A 221 3.74 14.55 3.13
CA LEU A 221 2.64 15.48 3.37
C LEU A 221 2.22 16.25 2.12
N GLN A 222 3.20 16.73 1.34
CA GLN A 222 2.94 17.44 0.10
C GLN A 222 2.25 16.51 -0.91
N ILE A 223 2.71 15.26 -1.03
CA ILE A 223 2.07 14.26 -1.90
C ILE A 223 0.64 13.96 -1.42
N ALA A 224 0.42 13.78 -0.12
CA ALA A 224 -0.90 13.58 0.46
C ALA A 224 -1.83 14.77 0.14
N SER A 225 -1.34 16.01 0.27
CA SER A 225 -2.09 17.22 -0.02
C SER A 225 -2.48 17.34 -1.49
N ILE A 226 -1.55 17.04 -2.41
CA ILE A 226 -1.83 16.98 -3.86
C ILE A 226 -2.97 15.99 -4.13
N LEU A 227 -2.85 14.78 -3.60
CA LEU A 227 -3.82 13.71 -3.83
C LEU A 227 -5.19 14.00 -3.19
N ARG A 228 -5.21 14.63 -2.02
CA ARG A 228 -6.41 15.16 -1.38
C ARG A 228 -7.10 16.17 -2.27
N ASN A 229 -6.38 17.13 -2.84
CA ASN A 229 -6.97 18.12 -3.73
C ASN A 229 -7.52 17.48 -5.02
N LEU A 230 -6.80 16.52 -5.60
CA LEU A 230 -7.29 15.77 -6.76
C LEU A 230 -8.55 14.94 -6.46
N SER A 231 -8.73 14.49 -5.21
CA SER A 231 -9.91 13.72 -4.80
C SER A 231 -11.21 14.54 -4.70
N PHE A 232 -11.16 15.87 -4.75
CA PHE A 232 -12.38 16.69 -4.82
C PHE A 232 -13.01 16.69 -6.22
N THR A 233 -12.25 16.27 -7.24
CA THR A 233 -12.74 16.23 -8.64
C THR A 233 -13.39 14.88 -8.93
N PRO A 234 -14.70 14.82 -9.24
CA PRO A 234 -15.41 13.55 -9.45
C PRO A 234 -14.83 12.67 -10.57
N GLU A 235 -14.29 13.25 -11.64
CA GLU A 235 -13.65 12.47 -12.71
C GLU A 235 -12.37 11.77 -12.24
N ASN A 236 -11.69 12.36 -11.26
CA ASN A 236 -10.48 11.80 -10.67
C ASN A 236 -10.81 10.74 -9.61
N THR A 237 -11.89 10.88 -8.84
CA THR A 237 -12.26 9.93 -7.78
C THR A 237 -12.48 8.52 -8.32
N VAL A 238 -13.08 8.37 -9.50
CA VAL A 238 -13.28 7.06 -10.17
C VAL A 238 -11.95 6.33 -10.36
N ILE A 239 -10.88 7.06 -10.71
CA ILE A 239 -9.56 6.48 -10.98
C ILE A 239 -8.82 6.21 -9.67
N LEU A 240 -8.95 7.12 -8.71
CA LEU A 240 -8.34 7.00 -7.39
C LEU A 240 -8.94 5.82 -6.61
N GLY A 241 -10.27 5.71 -6.54
CA GLY A 241 -10.98 4.66 -5.81
C GLY A 241 -10.72 3.24 -6.32
N ARG A 242 -10.31 3.09 -7.59
CA ARG A 242 -9.93 1.79 -8.19
C ARG A 242 -8.43 1.50 -8.14
N ASN A 243 -7.60 2.47 -7.78
CA ASN A 243 -6.16 2.26 -7.72
C ASN A 243 -5.75 1.64 -6.37
N ARG A 244 -5.41 0.35 -6.36
CA ARG A 244 -4.97 -0.36 -5.15
C ARG A 244 -3.70 0.23 -4.51
N CYS A 245 -2.81 0.85 -5.28
CA CYS A 245 -1.64 1.55 -4.72
C CYS A 245 -2.08 2.78 -3.91
N PHE A 246 -3.02 3.52 -4.47
CA PHE A 246 -3.61 4.67 -3.81
C PHE A 246 -4.36 4.29 -2.54
N LEU A 247 -5.21 3.27 -2.58
CA LEU A 247 -5.95 2.81 -1.39
C LEU A 247 -5.01 2.40 -0.24
N ARG A 248 -3.90 1.71 -0.54
CA ARG A 248 -2.87 1.37 0.46
C ARG A 248 -2.29 2.61 1.12
N PHE A 249 -1.96 3.63 0.32
CA PHE A 249 -1.44 4.89 0.84
C PHE A 249 -2.46 5.63 1.71
N VAL A 250 -3.72 5.71 1.29
CA VAL A 250 -4.78 6.36 2.06
C VAL A 250 -4.96 5.70 3.43
N LEU A 251 -5.00 4.36 3.46
CA LEU A 251 -5.12 3.62 4.72
C LEU A 251 -3.89 3.81 5.63
N LEU A 252 -2.69 3.90 5.06
CA LEU A 252 -1.49 4.27 5.82
C LEU A 252 -1.60 5.69 6.39
N CYS A 253 -2.11 6.66 5.62
CA CYS A 253 -2.35 8.03 6.11
C CYS A 253 -3.35 8.05 7.26
N VAL A 254 -4.45 7.31 7.16
CA VAL A 254 -5.48 7.20 8.21
C VAL A 254 -4.93 6.58 9.50
N ARG A 255 -3.84 5.81 9.45
CA ARG A 255 -3.21 5.20 10.64
C ARG A 255 -1.94 5.95 11.09
N ALA A 256 -1.62 7.10 10.48
CA ALA A 256 -0.42 7.85 10.78
C ALA A 256 -0.63 8.86 11.92
N ARG A 257 0.35 9.00 12.82
CA ARG A 257 0.39 10.00 13.91
C ARG A 257 1.28 11.21 13.60
N TRP A 258 1.76 11.34 12.36
CA TRP A 258 2.69 12.40 11.98
C TRP A 258 1.99 13.57 11.30
N SER A 259 2.18 14.78 11.85
CA SER A 259 1.53 16.02 11.39
C SER A 259 0.00 15.85 11.29
N ASN A 260 -0.61 16.31 10.20
CA ASN A 260 -2.03 16.15 9.90
C ASN A 260 -2.30 15.10 8.81
N LEU A 261 -1.40 14.12 8.62
CA LEU A 261 -1.59 13.05 7.63
C LEU A 261 -2.87 12.26 7.87
N HIS A 262 -3.20 12.04 9.14
CA HIS A 262 -4.44 11.40 9.56
C HIS A 262 -5.69 12.12 9.05
N GLN A 263 -5.76 13.44 9.24
CA GLN A 263 -6.89 14.25 8.77
C GLN A 263 -6.98 14.24 7.24
N LEU A 264 -5.83 14.36 6.54
CA LEU A 264 -5.81 14.24 5.08
C LEU A 264 -6.24 12.85 4.60
N GLY A 265 -5.87 11.79 5.32
CA GLY A 265 -6.27 10.42 5.03
C GLY A 265 -7.78 10.25 5.08
N PHE A 266 -8.42 10.74 6.13
CA PHE A 266 -9.88 10.69 6.28
C PHE A 266 -10.61 11.56 5.25
N ASP A 267 -10.12 12.76 4.96
CA ASP A 267 -10.64 13.62 3.90
C ASP A 267 -10.63 12.89 2.54
N ILE A 268 -9.48 12.29 2.19
CA ILE A 268 -9.34 11.54 0.94
C ILE A 268 -10.30 10.35 0.93
N LEU A 269 -10.31 9.54 2.00
CA LEU A 269 -11.11 8.33 2.07
C LEU A 269 -12.60 8.65 1.94
N GLY A 270 -13.09 9.69 2.61
CA GLY A 270 -14.46 10.18 2.48
C GLY A 270 -14.80 10.63 1.07
N ASN A 271 -13.88 11.34 0.39
CA ASN A 271 -14.08 11.80 -0.99
C ASN A 271 -14.20 10.64 -2.00
N ILE A 272 -13.37 9.60 -1.85
CA ILE A 272 -13.34 8.48 -2.80
C ILE A 272 -14.23 7.29 -2.41
N ALA A 273 -14.83 7.29 -1.21
CA ALA A 273 -15.55 6.13 -0.66
C ALA A 273 -16.62 5.56 -1.60
N ASN A 274 -17.36 6.40 -2.32
CA ASN A 274 -18.38 5.97 -3.28
C ASN A 274 -17.81 5.16 -4.45
N GLU A 275 -16.52 5.31 -4.76
CA GLU A 275 -15.86 4.66 -5.90
C GLU A 275 -15.16 3.36 -5.51
N ILE A 276 -15.08 3.04 -4.21
CA ILE A 276 -14.41 1.86 -3.68
C ILE A 276 -15.32 0.64 -3.83
N ILE A 277 -14.90 -0.32 -4.67
CA ILE A 277 -15.47 -1.66 -4.67
C ILE A 277 -14.58 -2.55 -3.81
N LEU A 278 -15.09 -2.95 -2.64
CA LEU A 278 -14.33 -3.71 -1.64
C LEU A 278 -13.81 -5.02 -2.23
N LYS A 279 -14.63 -5.74 -3.00
CA LYS A 279 -14.24 -6.98 -3.66
C LYS A 279 -13.03 -6.83 -4.59
N GLU A 280 -12.97 -5.72 -5.34
CA GLU A 280 -11.89 -5.43 -6.29
C GLU A 280 -10.64 -4.86 -5.61
N ALA A 281 -10.81 -4.13 -4.51
CA ALA A 281 -9.70 -3.66 -3.67
C ALA A 281 -8.90 -4.85 -3.09
N GLY A 282 -9.57 -5.98 -2.87
CA GLY A 282 -8.99 -7.24 -2.44
C GLY A 282 -8.88 -7.36 -0.92
N GLU A 283 -8.98 -8.61 -0.45
CA GLU A 283 -9.18 -9.01 0.96
C GLU A 283 -8.44 -8.13 1.96
N ARG A 284 -7.10 -8.04 1.89
CA ARG A 284 -6.34 -7.25 2.86
C ARG A 284 -6.70 -5.77 2.92
N ILE A 285 -6.98 -5.12 1.77
CA ILE A 285 -7.39 -3.70 1.76
C ILE A 285 -8.79 -3.57 2.35
N THR A 286 -9.69 -4.47 1.98
CA THR A 286 -11.05 -4.55 2.51
C THR A 286 -11.06 -4.69 4.03
N ASP A 287 -10.28 -5.63 4.57
CA ASP A 287 -10.19 -5.88 6.01
C ASP A 287 -9.74 -4.63 6.76
N VAL A 288 -8.72 -3.93 6.23
CA VAL A 288 -8.22 -2.70 6.87
C VAL A 288 -9.25 -1.57 6.75
N VAL A 289 -9.97 -1.43 5.63
CA VAL A 289 -11.07 -0.45 5.52
C VAL A 289 -12.14 -0.71 6.58
N LEU A 290 -12.60 -1.95 6.71
CA LEU A 290 -13.66 -2.32 7.66
C LEU A 290 -13.19 -2.18 9.11
N SER A 291 -11.99 -2.66 9.43
CA SER A 291 -11.38 -2.50 10.75
C SER A 291 -11.19 -1.02 11.11
N CYS A 292 -10.76 -0.19 10.16
CA CYS A 292 -10.62 1.24 10.35
C CYS A 292 -11.96 1.92 10.66
N VAL A 293 -13.02 1.56 9.94
CA VAL A 293 -14.36 2.08 10.18
C VAL A 293 -14.87 1.63 11.56
N ALA A 294 -14.76 0.34 11.87
CA ALA A 294 -15.21 -0.22 13.15
C ALA A 294 -14.52 0.46 14.35
N MET A 295 -13.18 0.54 14.32
CA MET A 295 -12.40 1.20 15.37
C MET A 295 -12.70 2.70 15.45
N GLY A 296 -12.90 3.36 14.32
CA GLY A 296 -13.14 4.80 14.28
C GLY A 296 -14.52 5.21 14.80
N ILE A 297 -15.55 4.37 14.66
CA ILE A 297 -16.87 4.62 15.25
C ILE A 297 -16.83 4.54 16.78
N GLU A 298 -15.95 3.70 17.34
CA GLU A 298 -15.71 3.60 18.79
C GLU A 298 -14.78 4.70 19.34
N SER A 299 -14.25 5.57 18.47
CA SER A 299 -13.31 6.63 18.86
C SER A 299 -13.94 7.69 19.76
N GLN A 300 -13.12 8.25 20.65
CA GLN A 300 -13.50 9.43 21.44
C GLN A 300 -13.44 10.74 20.63
N ASP A 301 -12.73 10.74 19.50
CA ASP A 301 -12.61 11.90 18.62
C ASP A 301 -13.82 11.97 17.67
N ARG A 302 -14.63 13.02 17.83
CA ARG A 302 -15.82 13.27 17.00
C ARG A 302 -15.48 13.40 15.52
N PHE A 303 -14.32 13.95 15.17
CA PHE A 303 -13.90 14.04 13.77
C PHE A 303 -13.79 12.62 13.17
N ILE A 304 -13.11 11.71 13.87
CA ILE A 304 -12.93 10.32 13.43
C ILE A 304 -14.28 9.62 13.31
N VAL A 305 -15.15 9.74 14.32
CA VAL A 305 -16.48 9.12 14.31
C VAL A 305 -17.29 9.60 13.10
N ILE A 306 -17.36 10.92 12.87
CA ILE A 306 -18.11 11.48 11.74
C ILE A 306 -17.53 11.01 10.40
N SER A 307 -16.20 11.03 10.23
CA SER A 307 -15.54 10.58 8.99
C SER A 307 -15.77 9.09 8.74
N CYS A 308 -15.69 8.23 9.76
CA CYS A 308 -15.93 6.79 9.62
C CYS A 308 -17.39 6.49 9.27
N LEU A 309 -18.35 7.21 9.87
CA LEU A 309 -19.77 7.08 9.51
C LEU A 309 -20.04 7.56 8.07
N GLU A 310 -19.40 8.64 7.63
CA GLU A 310 -19.50 9.11 6.24
C GLU A 310 -18.96 8.06 5.26
N VAL A 311 -17.77 7.51 5.54
CA VAL A 311 -17.15 6.46 4.71
C VAL A 311 -18.02 5.21 4.68
N LEU A 312 -18.52 4.75 5.83
CA LEU A 312 -19.40 3.58 5.91
C LEU A 312 -20.67 3.79 5.09
N ASN A 313 -21.34 4.93 5.25
CA ASN A 313 -22.54 5.28 4.49
C ASN A 313 -22.26 5.24 2.98
N LYS A 314 -21.17 5.88 2.52
CA LYS A 314 -20.80 5.94 1.11
C LYS A 314 -20.42 4.58 0.52
N ILE A 315 -19.63 3.77 1.22
CA ILE A 315 -19.26 2.42 0.78
C ILE A 315 -20.50 1.50 0.71
N SER A 316 -21.46 1.68 1.63
CA SER A 316 -22.70 0.89 1.69
C SER A 316 -23.72 1.27 0.60
N GLN A 317 -23.57 2.42 -0.06
CA GLN A 317 -24.41 2.81 -1.20
C GLN A 317 -24.12 2.00 -2.47
N GLN A 318 -23.01 1.26 -2.50
CA GLN A 318 -22.66 0.38 -3.61
C GLN A 318 -23.23 -1.02 -3.37
N ASP A 319 -24.17 -1.47 -4.20
CA ASP A 319 -24.76 -2.82 -4.11
C ASP A 319 -23.70 -3.92 -4.12
N SER A 320 -22.59 -3.70 -4.84
CA SER A 320 -21.47 -4.66 -4.91
C SER A 320 -20.74 -4.85 -3.56
N ASN A 321 -20.95 -3.96 -2.60
CA ASN A 321 -20.34 -4.01 -1.28
C ASN A 321 -21.29 -4.58 -0.21
N GLU A 322 -22.59 -4.74 -0.49
CA GLU A 322 -23.62 -5.10 0.50
C GLU A 322 -23.21 -6.32 1.34
N GLU A 323 -22.97 -7.47 0.70
CA GLU A 323 -22.59 -8.70 1.40
C GLU A 323 -21.31 -8.51 2.24
N ILE A 324 -20.31 -7.82 1.69
CA ILE A 324 -19.01 -7.63 2.36
C ILE A 324 -19.17 -6.76 3.60
N VAL A 325 -19.97 -5.69 3.52
CA VAL A 325 -20.22 -4.81 4.67
C VAL A 325 -21.05 -5.56 5.72
N THR A 326 -22.12 -6.24 5.33
CA THR A 326 -23.01 -6.98 6.24
C THR A 326 -22.29 -8.06 7.04
N PHE A 327 -21.37 -8.81 6.41
CA PHE A 327 -20.66 -9.90 7.09
C PHE A 327 -19.28 -9.50 7.63
N GLY A 328 -18.77 -8.33 7.23
CA GLY A 328 -17.42 -7.88 7.57
C GLY A 328 -17.36 -6.95 8.79
N LEU A 329 -18.49 -6.41 9.25
CA LEU A 329 -18.59 -5.64 10.49
C LEU A 329 -19.15 -6.50 11.63
N ALA A 330 -18.64 -6.29 12.83
CA ALA A 330 -19.13 -6.98 14.02
C ALA A 330 -20.45 -6.37 14.53
N ASP A 331 -21.29 -7.20 15.16
CA ASP A 331 -22.65 -6.82 15.61
C ASP A 331 -22.65 -5.58 16.54
N ASN A 332 -21.62 -5.41 17.37
CA ASN A 332 -21.46 -4.26 18.26
C ASN A 332 -21.38 -2.94 17.50
N VAL A 333 -20.81 -2.91 16.29
CA VAL A 333 -20.72 -1.71 15.47
C VAL A 333 -22.11 -1.27 15.03
N TYR A 334 -22.97 -2.21 14.62
CA TYR A 334 -24.36 -1.92 14.26
C TYR A 334 -25.17 -1.43 15.46
N GLU A 335 -25.01 -2.09 16.62
CA GLU A 335 -25.67 -1.65 17.84
C GLU A 335 -25.27 -0.22 18.23
N LEU A 336 -24.00 0.14 18.07
CA LEU A 336 -23.49 1.46 18.41
C LEU A 336 -24.05 2.55 17.49
N ILE A 337 -24.21 2.26 16.19
CA ILE A 337 -24.80 3.20 15.22
C ILE A 337 -26.31 3.41 15.49
N CYS A 338 -27.01 2.39 15.99
CA CYS A 338 -28.45 2.44 16.24
C CYS A 338 -28.86 3.06 17.60
N ARG A 339 -27.89 3.39 18.47
CA ARG A 339 -28.14 4.04 19.77
C ARG A 339 -28.31 5.55 19.64
#